data_AF-A0AAD8IG11-F1
#
_entry.id   AF-A0AAD8IG11-F1
#
_cell.length_a   1.000
_cell.length_b   1.000
_cell.length_c   1.000
_cell.angle_alpha   90.00
_cell.angle_beta   90.00
_cell.angle_gamma   90.00
#
_symmetry.space_group_name_H-M   'P 1'
#
loop_
_entity.id
_entity.type
_entity.pdbx_description
1 polymer ?
#
loop_
_entity_poly.entity_id
_entity_poly.type
_entity_poly.pdbx_seq_one_letter_code
_entity_poly.pdbx_strand_id
1 'polypeptide(L)'
;MKGTIGYAAPELFTGRRPTDEVFRDGMNLHNFVNMAVGDQLMVVVDQSALYREEGITKEAGDIGSKWTHEQTEQLISIFRIGIACSKESPALRMDMRQFEV
;
A
#
# COMPACT_ATOMS: atom_id res chain seq x y z
N MET A 1 15.92 -10.59 12.04
CA MET A 1 14.94 -9.55 11.65
C MET A 1 14.27 -9.97 10.36
N LYS A 2 12.99 -10.33 10.40
CA LYS A 2 12.14 -10.44 9.19
C LYS A 2 12.04 -9.01 8.64
N GLY A 3 12.44 -8.80 7.39
CA GLY A 3 12.66 -7.46 6.82
C GLY A 3 11.43 -6.57 6.95
N THR A 4 11.53 -5.53 7.75
CA THR A 4 10.46 -4.58 8.12
C THR A 4 10.00 -3.70 6.97
N ILE A 5 10.73 -3.66 5.85
CA ILE A 5 10.44 -2.75 4.72
C ILE A 5 9.25 -3.24 3.88
N GLY A 6 9.02 -4.55 3.78
CA GLY A 6 7.99 -5.10 2.88
C GLY A 6 6.54 -4.88 3.34
N TYR A 7 6.30 -4.82 4.65
CA TYR A 7 4.95 -4.57 5.19
C TYR A 7 4.69 -3.08 5.42
N ALA A 8 5.74 -2.29 5.67
CA ALA A 8 5.60 -0.89 6.08
C ALA A 8 4.87 -0.01 5.07
N ALA A 9 5.08 -0.20 3.76
CA ALA A 9 4.38 0.57 2.74
C ALA A 9 2.88 0.21 2.69
N PRO A 10 2.48 -1.07 2.52
CA PRO A 10 1.09 -1.48 2.67
C PRO A 10 0.43 -1.04 3.97
N GLU A 11 1.12 -1.16 5.11
CA GLU A 11 0.61 -0.76 6.42
C GLU A 11 0.28 0.72 6.48
N LEU A 12 1.20 1.56 5.99
CA LEU A 12 1.05 3.01 5.99
C LEU A 12 -0.11 3.47 5.10
N PHE A 13 -0.19 2.93 3.87
CA PHE A 13 -1.18 3.39 2.89
C PHE A 13 -2.57 2.80 3.09
N THR A 14 -2.71 1.65 3.76
CA THR A 14 -4.02 1.07 4.07
C THR A 14 -4.51 1.42 5.47
N GLY A 15 -3.63 1.96 6.32
CA GLY A 15 -3.91 2.17 7.75
C GLY A 15 -4.08 0.87 8.55
N ARG A 16 -3.81 -0.29 7.95
CA ARG A 16 -4.04 -1.61 8.56
C ARG A 16 -2.75 -2.22 9.05
N ARG A 17 -2.79 -2.79 10.25
CA ARG A 17 -1.68 -3.55 10.83
C ARG A 17 -1.83 -5.03 10.53
N PRO A 18 -0.74 -5.80 10.34
CA PRO A 18 -0.79 -7.24 10.12
C PRO A 18 -1.48 -8.01 11.26
N THR A 19 -1.59 -7.41 12.44
CA THR A 19 -2.27 -7.94 13.63
C THR A 19 -3.76 -7.57 13.71
N ASP A 20 -4.28 -6.79 12.77
CA ASP A 20 -5.70 -6.40 12.77
C ASP A 20 -6.59 -7.62 12.62
N GLU A 21 -7.72 -7.63 13.34
CA GLU A 21 -8.63 -8.78 13.39
C GLU A 21 -9.22 -9.16 12.03
N VAL A 22 -9.19 -8.25 11.06
CA VAL A 22 -9.62 -8.49 9.67
C VAL A 22 -8.75 -9.50 8.93
N PHE A 23 -7.55 -9.78 9.44
CA PHE A 23 -6.58 -10.72 8.84
C PHE A 23 -6.61 -12.09 9.54
N ARG A 24 -7.80 -12.54 9.95
CA ARG A 24 -8.03 -13.91 10.43
C ARG A 24 -8.19 -14.87 9.25
N ASP A 25 -8.26 -16.17 9.53
CA ASP A 25 -8.58 -17.22 8.55
C ASP A 25 -7.62 -17.32 7.35
N GLY A 26 -6.32 -17.10 7.58
CA GLY A 26 -5.28 -17.23 6.55
C GLY A 26 -5.19 -16.02 5.61
N MET A 27 -6.01 -14.98 5.82
CA MET A 27 -5.74 -13.67 5.23
C MET A 27 -4.57 -12.98 5.94
N ASN A 28 -3.83 -12.19 5.19
CA ASN A 28 -2.79 -11.30 5.70
C ASN A 28 -2.75 -10.04 4.84
N LEU A 29 -2.04 -9.01 5.32
CA LEU A 29 -1.95 -7.73 4.62
C LEU A 29 -1.42 -7.88 3.17
N HIS A 30 -0.49 -8.81 2.95
CA HIS A 30 0.05 -9.09 1.61
C HIS A 30 -1.04 -9.58 0.66
N ASN A 31 -1.82 -10.60 1.05
CA ASN A 31 -2.87 -11.14 0.20
C ASN A 31 -4.03 -10.16 0.03
N PHE A 32 -4.40 -9.42 1.09
CA PHE A 32 -5.42 -8.39 1.04
C PHE A 32 -5.10 -7.31 0.00
N VAL A 33 -3.88 -6.79 0.04
CA VAL A 33 -3.44 -5.79 -0.92
C VAL A 33 -3.28 -6.40 -2.31
N ASN A 34 -2.70 -7.60 -2.43
CA ASN A 34 -2.50 -8.26 -3.72
C ASN A 34 -3.82 -8.52 -4.48
N MET A 35 -4.95 -8.70 -3.77
CA MET A 35 -6.27 -8.81 -4.40
C MET A 35 -6.78 -7.48 -4.97
N ALA A 36 -6.26 -6.35 -4.50
CA ALA A 36 -6.71 -5.01 -4.87
C ALA A 36 -5.72 -4.24 -5.77
N VAL A 37 -4.44 -4.65 -5.83
CA VAL A 37 -3.42 -3.97 -6.65
C VAL A 37 -3.85 -3.94 -8.12
N GLY A 38 -3.88 -2.75 -8.70
CA GLY A 38 -4.43 -2.47 -10.03
C GLY A 38 -5.68 -1.61 -9.89
N ASP A 39 -6.76 -2.05 -10.53
CA ASP A 39 -7.99 -1.27 -10.68
C ASP A 39 -8.70 -0.92 -9.36
N GLN A 40 -8.49 -1.73 -8.32
CA GLN A 40 -9.18 -1.60 -7.03
C GLN A 40 -8.31 -0.99 -5.92
N LEU A 41 -7.10 -0.53 -6.24
CA LEU A 41 -6.14 -0.10 -5.22
C LEU A 41 -6.69 1.06 -4.38
N MET A 42 -7.33 2.02 -5.03
CA MET A 42 -7.91 3.20 -4.37
C MET A 42 -9.08 2.87 -3.44
N VAL A 43 -9.62 1.65 -3.48
CA VAL A 43 -10.68 1.18 -2.56
C VAL A 43 -10.08 0.72 -1.22
N VAL A 44 -8.85 0.20 -1.23
CA VAL A 44 -8.18 -0.33 -0.03
C VAL A 44 -7.24 0.67 0.63
N VAL A 45 -6.86 1.72 -0.08
CA VAL A 45 -6.00 2.80 0.41
C VAL A 45 -6.81 3.69 1.35
N ASP A 46 -6.25 3.92 2.54
CA ASP A 46 -6.75 4.92 3.46
C ASP A 46 -6.49 6.30 2.87
N GLN A 47 -7.57 6.97 2.46
CA GLN A 47 -7.49 8.30 1.87
C GLN A 47 -6.83 9.30 2.82
N SER A 48 -6.98 9.14 4.13
CA SER A 48 -6.31 10.00 5.11
C SER A 48 -4.78 9.83 5.14
N ALA A 49 -4.27 8.67 4.71
CA ALA A 49 -2.83 8.45 4.55
C ALA A 49 -2.25 9.19 3.33
N LEU A 50 -3.11 9.60 2.39
CA LEU A 50 -2.72 10.32 1.18
C LEU A 50 -2.78 11.84 1.35
N TYR A 51 -3.57 12.34 2.30
CA TYR A 51 -3.71 13.77 2.58
C TYR A 51 -2.90 14.16 3.81
N ARG A 52 -1.87 15.00 3.63
CA ARG A 52 -1.21 15.67 4.74
C ARG A 52 -2.16 16.73 5.28
N GLU A 53 -2.39 16.73 6.60
CA GLU A 53 -3.25 17.68 7.30
C GLU A 53 -2.62 19.09 7.30
N GLU A 54 -2.51 19.73 6.12
CA GLU A 54 -2.23 21.16 6.03
C GLU A 54 -3.56 21.91 6.00
N GLY A 55 -4.20 22.06 7.16
CA GLY A 55 -5.09 23.17 7.47
C GLY A 55 -6.26 23.48 6.52
N ILE A 56 -6.65 22.59 5.61
CA ILE A 56 -7.80 22.82 4.73
C ILE A 56 -9.04 22.41 5.50
N THR A 57 -9.77 23.45 5.89
CA THR A 57 -11.12 23.41 6.44
C THR A 57 -11.95 22.36 5.72
N LYS A 58 -12.62 21.54 6.53
CA LYS A 58 -13.64 20.57 6.14
C LYS A 58 -14.82 21.26 5.46
N GLU A 59 -14.64 21.72 4.23
CA GLU A 59 -15.76 21.95 3.32
C GLU A 59 -16.03 20.61 2.65
N ALA A 60 -17.00 19.90 3.20
CA ALA A 60 -17.44 18.56 2.83
C ALA A 60 -18.08 18.48 1.42
N GLY A 61 -17.61 19.29 0.47
CA GLY A 61 -18.26 19.49 -0.83
C GLY A 61 -17.45 19.09 -2.05
N ASP A 62 -16.11 19.20 -2.04
CA ASP A 62 -15.34 19.01 -3.30
C ASP A 62 -13.84 18.72 -3.10
N ILE A 63 -13.43 18.15 -1.96
CA ILE A 63 -12.04 17.69 -1.74
C ILE A 63 -11.83 16.29 -2.35
N GLY A 64 -12.50 16.04 -3.47
CA GLY A 64 -12.24 14.93 -4.36
C GLY A 64 -11.23 15.38 -5.40
N SER A 65 -10.00 15.73 -4.99
CA SER A 65 -8.89 15.71 -5.93
C SER A 65 -8.70 14.25 -6.35
N LYS A 66 -9.51 13.83 -7.32
CA LYS A 66 -9.49 12.50 -7.92
C LYS A 66 -8.05 12.29 -8.37
N TRP A 67 -7.39 11.32 -7.75
CA TRP A 67 -6.02 10.96 -8.09
C TRP A 67 -5.90 10.84 -9.61
N THR A 68 -4.85 11.43 -10.17
CA THR A 68 -4.60 11.27 -11.60
C THR A 68 -4.27 9.81 -11.88
N HIS A 69 -4.43 9.41 -13.14
CA HIS A 69 -4.00 8.08 -13.58
C HIS A 69 -2.52 7.84 -13.27
N GLU A 70 -1.66 8.84 -13.48
CA GLU A 70 -0.23 8.76 -13.19
C GLU A 70 0.07 8.54 -11.71
N GLN A 71 -0.60 9.28 -10.81
CA GLN A 71 -0.45 9.09 -9.36
C GLN A 71 -0.91 7.69 -8.94
N THR A 72 -2.02 7.21 -9.51
CA THR A 72 -2.53 5.86 -9.24
C THR A 72 -1.53 4.79 -9.65
N GLU A 73 -0.92 4.93 -10.83
CA GLU A 73 0.14 4.01 -11.31
C GLU A 73 1.41 4.04 -10.43
N GLN A 74 1.81 5.22 -9.94
CA GLN A 74 2.92 5.33 -8.99
C GLN A 74 2.62 4.57 -7.69
N LEU A 75 1.40 4.71 -7.16
CA LEU A 75 0.99 4.00 -5.96
C LEU A 75 0.92 2.49 -6.21
N ILE A 76 0.37 2.05 -7.34
CA ILE A 76 0.39 0.65 -7.77
C ILE A 76 1.82 0.10 -7.79
N SER A 77 2.79 0.86 -8.31
CA SER A 77 4.20 0.47 -8.31
C SER A 77 4.76 0.28 -6.89
N ILE A 78 4.50 1.22 -5.99
CA ILE A 78 4.92 1.13 -4.58
C ILE A 78 4.36 -0.12 -3.91
N PHE A 79 3.07 -0.40 -4.10
CA PHE A 79 2.44 -1.59 -3.53
C PHE A 79 2.98 -2.88 -4.14
N ARG A 80 3.24 -2.93 -5.46
CA ARG A 80 3.89 -4.08 -6.11
C ARG A 80 5.28 -4.36 -5.52
N ILE A 81 6.07 -3.31 -5.28
CA ILE A 81 7.38 -3.43 -4.64
C ILE A 81 7.22 -3.93 -3.20
N GLY A 82 6.32 -3.33 -2.42
CA GLY A 82 6.01 -3.76 -1.04
C GLY A 82 5.65 -5.24 -0.95
N ILE A 83 4.76 -5.70 -1.83
CA ILE A 83 4.37 -7.11 -1.98
C ILE A 83 5.59 -7.98 -2.33
N ALA A 84 6.37 -7.62 -3.36
CA ALA A 84 7.54 -8.39 -3.76
C ALA A 84 8.58 -8.52 -2.63
N CYS A 85 8.75 -7.47 -1.83
CA CYS A 85 9.68 -7.43 -0.70
C CYS A 85 9.14 -8.13 0.57
N SER A 86 7.82 -8.35 0.70
CA SER A 86 7.19 -9.02 1.85
C SER A 86 6.94 -10.51 1.66
N LYS A 87 7.33 -11.09 0.51
CA LYS A 87 7.26 -12.54 0.29
C LYS A 87 7.99 -13.32 1.40
N GLU A 88 7.29 -14.30 1.98
CA GLU A 88 7.77 -15.12 3.09
C GLU A 88 9.03 -15.92 2.76
N SER A 89 9.21 -16.32 1.50
CA SER A 89 10.39 -17.05 1.06
C SER A 89 11.56 -16.10 0.75
N PRO A 90 12.72 -16.24 1.41
CA PRO A 90 13.93 -15.49 1.07
C PRO A 90 14.36 -15.63 -0.40
N ALA A 91 14.02 -16.74 -1.05
CA ALA A 91 14.39 -17.04 -2.44
C ALA A 91 13.58 -16.23 -3.48
N LEU A 92 12.49 -15.56 -3.08
CA LEU A 92 11.64 -14.76 -3.98
C LEU A 92 11.77 -13.24 -3.73
N ARG A 93 12.69 -12.83 -2.86
CA ARG A 93 12.98 -11.42 -2.61
C ARG A 93 13.85 -10.90 -3.74
N MET A 94 13.34 -9.94 -4.52
CA MET A 94 14.17 -9.16 -5.43
C MET A 94 15.30 -8.51 -4.63
N ASP A 95 16.53 -8.66 -5.11
CA ASP A 95 17.70 -7.97 -4.57
C ASP A 95 17.58 -6.48 -4.90
N MET A 96 17.64 -5.60 -3.87
CA MET A 96 17.58 -4.14 -4.04
C MET A 96 18.68 -3.60 -4.96
N ARG A 97 19.73 -4.38 -5.25
CA ARG A 97 20.85 -3.99 -6.10
C ARG A 97 20.63 -4.23 -7.60
N GLN A 98 19.47 -4.77 -8.01
CA GLN A 98 19.18 -5.04 -9.43
C GLN A 98 18.35 -3.94 -10.11
N PHE A 99 18.23 -2.76 -9.51
CA PHE A 99 17.79 -1.56 -10.23
C PHE A 99 19.01 -0.85 -10.82
N GLU A 100 19.38 -1.20 -12.05
CA GLU A 100 20.23 -0.36 -12.89
C GLU A 100 19.32 0.57 -13.70
N VAL A 101 19.57 1.88 -13.58
CA VAL A 101 19.05 2.96 -14.44
C VAL A 101 20.06 3.20 -15.55
#